data_AF-A0A3D1KFB7-F1
#
_entry.id   AF-A0A3D1KFB7-F1
#
_cell.length_a   1.000
_cell.length_b   1.000
_cell.length_c   1.000
_cell.angle_alpha   90.00
_cell.angle_beta   90.00
_cell.angle_gamma   90.00
#
_symmetry.space_group_name_H-M   'P 1'
#
loop_
_entity.id
_entity.type
_entity.pdbx_description
1 polymer ?
#
loop_
_entity_poly.entity_id
_entity_poly.type
_entity_poly.pdbx_seq_one_letter_code
_entity_poly.pdbx_strand_id
1 'polypeptide(L)'
;MKKLLLLLCITCSIASIAATRFEGTNFDKYKFDFFHARYYNANNTFYVAPLVYTITGSNTVSVSGADLTAKDIVIPETVANNGKTYSVTSIHGYAFQWCSTLETLTIPSTVNYIYTSTSQEKTVYSSGPFTGCKNLRTINNLAMKAQGFWNSDAKGRNLFRDIATGVTINTPKGSDYTAWAKYVNGLKLHVTTKATGWASFCIDKDVKIETADAVAYFIKKNSIKSSFTELHGNIIPAGTAVIIKGRANSDITLSTTSISPDAATDTTGNLLAGTLEPKKVDNNGQFYVLSNVISAGKTGFTTFEPVSAGTYIGKNQAYLPSEIIAENADLKHKAKTTTGISIATAETTDTGYTDLSGRRTKHPNKGIYIQKGKKKFYK
;
A
#
# COMPACT_ATOMS: atom_id res chain seq x y z
N MET A 1 33.03 -30.79 -79.55
CA MET A 1 34.37 -30.64 -78.94
C MET A 1 34.42 -29.31 -78.19
N LYS A 2 34.94 -29.33 -76.95
CA LYS A 2 35.27 -28.20 -76.03
C LYS A 2 34.05 -27.46 -75.44
N LYS A 3 33.55 -27.81 -74.25
CA LYS A 3 34.05 -27.44 -72.90
C LYS A 3 34.57 -26.00 -72.85
N LEU A 4 33.73 -25.07 -72.39
CA LEU A 4 34.19 -23.85 -71.74
C LEU A 4 33.50 -23.74 -70.38
N LEU A 5 34.35 -23.82 -69.36
CA LEU A 5 34.12 -23.75 -67.93
C LEU A 5 33.69 -22.32 -67.60
N LEU A 6 32.41 -22.07 -67.28
CA LEU A 6 32.01 -20.78 -66.72
C LEU A 6 32.24 -20.83 -65.20
N LEU A 7 33.29 -20.11 -64.81
CA LEU A 7 33.82 -19.99 -63.46
C LEU A 7 32.74 -19.45 -62.50
N LEU A 8 32.56 -20.18 -61.42
CA LEU A 8 31.74 -19.89 -60.25
C LEU A 8 32.10 -18.50 -59.68
N CYS A 9 31.34 -17.45 -60.04
CA CYS A 9 31.45 -16.16 -59.39
C CYS A 9 30.62 -16.19 -58.10
N ILE A 10 31.23 -16.75 -57.04
CA ILE A 10 30.80 -16.53 -55.66
C ILE A 10 31.15 -15.07 -55.33
N THR A 11 30.33 -14.13 -55.77
CA THR A 11 30.29 -12.79 -55.20
C THR A 11 29.28 -12.80 -54.07
N CYS A 12 29.79 -13.18 -52.89
CA CYS A 12 29.46 -12.61 -51.59
C CYS A 12 28.15 -11.79 -51.53
N SER A 13 27.00 -12.47 -51.52
CA SER A 13 25.76 -11.92 -50.96
C SER A 13 25.75 -12.15 -49.44
N ILE A 14 26.76 -11.60 -48.75
CA ILE A 14 26.73 -11.38 -47.31
C ILE A 14 26.37 -9.90 -47.11
N ALA A 15 25.12 -9.53 -47.39
CA ALA A 15 24.51 -8.33 -46.86
C ALA A 15 22.99 -8.40 -46.98
N SER A 16 22.33 -8.15 -45.84
CA SER A 16 20.92 -7.77 -45.63
C SER A 16 19.81 -8.85 -45.61
N ILE A 17 19.89 -9.84 -44.70
CA ILE A 17 18.68 -10.57 -44.23
C ILE A 17 18.47 -10.52 -42.70
N ALA A 18 19.26 -9.76 -41.93
CA ALA A 18 19.14 -9.73 -40.46
C ALA A 18 18.99 -8.34 -39.80
N ALA A 19 18.73 -7.28 -40.58
CA ALA A 19 18.61 -5.91 -40.06
C ALA A 19 17.17 -5.50 -39.69
N THR A 20 16.13 -6.07 -40.31
CA THR A 20 14.75 -5.56 -40.22
C THR A 20 13.96 -5.92 -38.96
N ARG A 21 14.47 -6.79 -38.08
CA ARG A 21 13.61 -7.38 -37.03
C ARG A 21 13.39 -6.50 -35.78
N PHE A 22 14.28 -5.55 -35.52
CA PHE A 22 14.29 -4.80 -34.25
C PHE A 22 14.50 -3.28 -34.45
N GLU A 23 14.48 -2.78 -35.69
CA GLU A 23 14.70 -1.37 -35.99
C GLU A 23 13.77 -0.46 -35.17
N GLY A 24 14.31 0.62 -34.61
CA GLY A 24 13.54 1.57 -33.81
C GLY A 24 13.30 1.14 -32.35
N THR A 25 13.78 -0.04 -31.94
CA THR A 25 13.76 -0.46 -30.53
C THR A 25 15.02 -0.02 -29.80
N ASN A 26 14.93 0.11 -28.48
CA ASN A 26 16.14 0.24 -27.66
C ASN A 26 17.03 -1.01 -27.74
N PHE A 27 16.46 -2.18 -28.02
CA PHE A 27 17.17 -3.44 -28.16
C PHE A 27 18.19 -3.41 -29.31
N ASP A 28 17.80 -2.88 -30.46
CA ASP A 28 18.68 -2.75 -31.63
C ASP A 28 19.84 -1.78 -31.38
N LYS A 29 19.57 -0.71 -30.62
CA LYS A 29 20.60 0.25 -30.19
C LYS A 29 21.70 -0.38 -29.33
N TYR A 30 21.37 -1.39 -28.51
CA TYR A 30 22.31 -2.07 -27.62
C TYR A 30 22.85 -3.39 -28.16
N LYS A 31 22.29 -3.91 -29.25
CA LYS A 31 22.65 -5.19 -29.88
C LYS A 31 24.15 -5.30 -30.23
N PHE A 32 24.81 -4.17 -30.46
CA PHE A 32 26.22 -4.10 -30.88
C PHE A 32 27.22 -3.82 -29.75
N ASP A 33 26.77 -3.65 -28.50
CA ASP A 33 27.70 -3.70 -27.37
C ASP A 33 28.21 -5.14 -27.24
N PHE A 34 29.54 -5.33 -27.21
CA PHE A 34 30.25 -6.63 -27.26
C PHE A 34 29.70 -7.71 -26.31
N PHE A 35 28.95 -7.32 -25.27
CA PHE A 35 28.29 -8.20 -24.31
C PHE A 35 26.87 -8.66 -24.72
N HIS A 36 26.08 -7.86 -25.45
CA HIS A 36 24.70 -8.22 -25.85
C HIS A 36 24.68 -9.38 -26.84
N ALA A 37 25.61 -9.43 -27.79
CA ALA A 37 25.68 -10.49 -28.79
C ALA A 37 25.95 -11.89 -28.20
N ARG A 38 26.45 -11.98 -26.96
CA ARG A 38 26.72 -13.26 -26.27
C ARG A 38 25.46 -13.91 -25.68
N TYR A 39 24.49 -13.11 -25.22
CA TYR A 39 23.23 -13.61 -24.63
C TYR A 39 22.06 -13.57 -25.59
N TYR A 40 22.10 -12.66 -26.57
CA TYR A 40 21.00 -12.43 -27.49
C TYR A 40 21.40 -12.82 -28.89
N ASN A 41 20.68 -13.78 -29.44
CA ASN A 41 20.83 -14.19 -30.82
C ASN A 41 19.44 -14.32 -31.47
N ALA A 42 19.43 -14.49 -32.80
CA ALA A 42 18.19 -14.58 -33.56
C ALA A 42 17.30 -15.78 -33.14
N ASN A 43 17.88 -16.80 -32.50
CA ASN A 43 17.18 -18.03 -32.13
C ASN A 43 16.47 -17.93 -30.77
N ASN A 44 16.97 -17.09 -29.86
CA ASN A 44 16.39 -16.93 -28.53
C ASN A 44 15.69 -15.58 -28.32
N THR A 45 15.66 -14.71 -29.34
CA THR A 45 14.95 -13.43 -29.28
C THR A 45 13.89 -13.33 -30.36
N PHE A 46 12.84 -12.56 -30.10
CA PHE A 46 11.82 -12.26 -31.09
C PHE A 46 11.10 -10.95 -30.78
N TYR A 47 10.57 -10.32 -31.82
CA TYR A 47 9.83 -9.08 -31.73
C TYR A 47 8.34 -9.34 -31.95
N VAL A 48 7.51 -8.85 -31.05
CA VAL A 48 6.08 -8.71 -31.23
C VAL A 48 5.73 -7.31 -30.74
N ALA A 49 5.45 -6.42 -31.69
CA ALA A 49 5.28 -5.01 -31.43
C ALA A 49 4.35 -4.73 -30.23
N PRO A 50 4.70 -3.81 -29.33
CA PRO A 50 5.87 -2.92 -29.37
C PRO A 50 7.09 -3.47 -28.60
N LEU A 51 7.15 -4.78 -28.35
CA LEU A 51 8.08 -5.39 -27.38
C LEU A 51 9.03 -6.40 -28.03
N VAL A 52 10.26 -6.42 -27.53
CA VAL A 52 11.25 -7.45 -27.80
C VAL A 52 11.27 -8.43 -26.63
N TYR A 53 11.29 -9.71 -26.95
CA TYR A 53 11.27 -10.81 -26.00
C TYR A 53 12.51 -11.68 -26.14
N THR A 54 12.95 -12.26 -25.04
CA THR A 54 13.96 -13.31 -24.98
C THR A 54 13.39 -14.57 -24.34
N ILE A 55 13.57 -15.72 -24.97
CA ILE A 55 13.21 -17.04 -24.44
C ILE A 55 14.12 -17.36 -23.25
N THR A 56 13.52 -17.55 -22.07
CA THR A 56 14.23 -17.83 -20.81
C THR A 56 14.10 -19.28 -20.35
N GLY A 57 13.19 -20.03 -20.96
CA GLY A 57 12.93 -21.42 -20.61
C GLY A 57 12.05 -22.09 -21.67
N SER A 58 11.60 -23.31 -21.39
CA SER A 58 10.78 -24.07 -22.34
C SER A 58 9.51 -23.31 -22.72
N ASN A 59 8.81 -22.68 -21.78
CA ASN A 59 7.52 -21.99 -22.01
C ASN A 59 7.50 -20.57 -21.43
N THR A 60 8.66 -19.96 -21.19
CA THR A 60 8.77 -18.64 -20.54
C THR A 60 9.63 -17.68 -21.36
N VAL A 61 9.27 -16.41 -21.29
CA VAL A 61 10.02 -15.30 -21.89
C VAL A 61 10.18 -14.14 -20.93
N SER A 62 11.18 -13.32 -21.20
CA SER A 62 11.45 -12.03 -20.58
C SER A 62 11.28 -10.92 -21.61
N VAL A 63 10.71 -9.77 -21.20
CA VAL A 63 10.77 -8.55 -22.01
C VAL A 63 12.20 -8.03 -21.98
N SER A 64 12.83 -7.91 -23.15
CA SER A 64 14.23 -7.53 -23.30
C SER A 64 14.44 -6.19 -24.00
N GLY A 65 13.39 -5.63 -24.60
CA GLY A 65 13.42 -4.33 -25.25
C GLY A 65 12.02 -3.83 -25.60
N ALA A 66 11.94 -2.59 -26.07
CA ALA A 66 10.73 -1.94 -26.51
C ALA A 66 11.00 -0.91 -27.61
N ASP A 67 9.97 -0.60 -28.38
CA ASP A 67 9.98 0.50 -29.35
C ASP A 67 10.28 1.84 -28.66
N LEU A 68 11.20 2.64 -29.23
CA LEU A 68 11.58 3.95 -28.68
C LEU A 68 10.50 5.02 -28.84
N THR A 69 9.52 4.78 -29.71
CA THR A 69 8.41 5.70 -30.04
C THR A 69 7.10 5.34 -29.34
N ALA A 70 7.04 4.21 -28.64
CA ALA A 70 5.84 3.76 -27.96
C ALA A 70 5.56 4.62 -26.71
N LYS A 71 4.36 5.20 -26.67
CA LYS A 71 3.88 6.02 -25.54
C LYS A 71 3.21 5.21 -24.45
N ASP A 72 2.41 4.22 -24.85
CA ASP A 72 1.65 3.38 -23.93
C ASP A 72 1.98 1.93 -24.23
N ILE A 73 2.53 1.23 -23.23
CA ILE A 73 2.91 -0.18 -23.37
C ILE A 73 2.12 -1.00 -22.36
N VAL A 74 1.46 -2.05 -22.86
CA VAL A 74 0.87 -3.11 -22.05
C VAL A 74 1.67 -4.37 -22.32
N ILE A 75 2.41 -4.85 -21.31
CA ILE A 75 3.08 -6.14 -21.41
C ILE A 75 2.00 -7.23 -21.31
N PRO A 76 1.89 -8.14 -22.28
CA PRO A 76 0.88 -9.20 -22.22
C PRO A 76 1.29 -10.30 -21.23
N GLU A 77 0.34 -11.04 -20.68
CA GLU A 77 0.61 -12.21 -19.82
C GLU A 77 1.26 -13.36 -20.59
N THR A 78 0.93 -13.48 -21.88
CA THR A 78 1.46 -14.49 -22.79
C THR A 78 1.73 -13.89 -24.17
N VAL A 79 2.72 -14.42 -24.88
CA VAL A 79 3.05 -14.03 -26.25
C VAL A 79 3.31 -15.27 -27.11
N ALA A 80 2.86 -15.24 -28.37
CA ALA A 80 3.06 -16.32 -29.32
C ALA A 80 4.25 -16.03 -30.25
N ASN A 81 5.07 -17.04 -30.52
CA ASN A 81 6.14 -17.00 -31.52
C ASN A 81 6.29 -18.37 -32.18
N ASN A 82 6.25 -18.42 -33.52
CA ASN A 82 6.38 -19.64 -34.32
C ASN A 82 5.45 -20.80 -33.88
N GLY A 83 4.17 -20.50 -33.63
CA GLY A 83 3.17 -21.50 -33.24
C GLY A 83 3.27 -21.97 -31.78
N LYS A 84 4.16 -21.38 -30.97
CA LYS A 84 4.31 -21.68 -29.55
C LYS A 84 3.95 -20.48 -28.69
N THR A 85 3.21 -20.74 -27.61
CA THR A 85 2.84 -19.73 -26.60
C THR A 85 3.80 -19.75 -25.43
N TYR A 86 4.29 -18.57 -25.05
CA TYR A 86 5.17 -18.35 -23.91
C TYR A 86 4.49 -17.48 -22.86
N SER A 87 4.67 -17.79 -21.58
CA SER A 87 4.29 -16.88 -20.48
C SER A 87 5.36 -15.80 -20.31
N VAL A 88 4.93 -14.55 -20.17
CA VAL A 88 5.82 -13.42 -19.89
C VAL A 88 6.03 -13.35 -18.39
N THR A 89 7.22 -13.77 -17.95
CA THR A 89 7.52 -13.97 -16.53
C THR A 89 8.51 -12.98 -15.95
N SER A 90 9.16 -12.17 -16.79
CA SER A 90 10.18 -11.23 -16.34
C SER A 90 10.42 -10.07 -17.31
N ILE A 91 11.15 -9.05 -16.83
CA ILE A 91 11.61 -7.89 -17.58
C ILE A 91 13.12 -7.74 -17.33
N HIS A 92 13.93 -7.64 -18.38
CA HIS A 92 15.37 -7.41 -18.26
C HIS A 92 15.71 -5.98 -17.83
N GLY A 93 16.89 -5.81 -17.23
CA GLY A 93 17.32 -4.53 -16.64
C GLY A 93 17.64 -3.41 -17.59
N TYR A 94 17.46 -3.59 -18.89
CA TYR A 94 17.54 -2.54 -19.90
C TYR A 94 16.33 -2.51 -20.84
N ALA A 95 15.27 -3.28 -20.53
CA ALA A 95 14.13 -3.49 -21.42
C ALA A 95 13.45 -2.18 -21.85
N PHE A 96 13.47 -1.13 -21.04
CA PHE A 96 12.87 0.18 -21.35
C PHE A 96 13.89 1.32 -21.33
N GLN A 97 15.20 1.04 -21.35
CA GLN A 97 16.18 2.12 -21.35
C GLN A 97 16.00 3.01 -22.58
N TRP A 98 16.03 4.32 -22.36
CA TRP A 98 15.88 5.40 -23.34
C TRP A 98 14.57 5.42 -24.11
N CYS A 99 13.54 4.71 -23.64
CA CYS A 99 12.15 4.89 -24.07
C CYS A 99 11.63 6.24 -23.57
N SER A 100 12.15 7.34 -24.11
CA SER A 100 11.88 8.70 -23.65
C SER A 100 10.46 9.16 -23.97
N THR A 101 9.79 8.51 -24.91
CA THR A 101 8.39 8.78 -25.30
C THR A 101 7.37 8.01 -24.47
N LEU A 102 7.80 6.98 -23.72
CA LEU A 102 6.93 6.15 -22.89
C LEU A 102 6.33 6.99 -21.77
N GLU A 103 5.01 7.06 -21.71
CA GLU A 103 4.19 7.78 -20.74
C GLU A 103 3.52 6.82 -19.75
N THR A 104 3.01 5.68 -20.25
CA THR A 104 2.31 4.66 -19.46
C THR A 104 2.88 3.27 -19.69
N LEU A 105 3.12 2.52 -18.61
CA LEU A 105 3.48 1.10 -18.66
C LEU A 105 2.53 0.25 -17.81
N THR A 106 1.99 -0.81 -18.37
CA THR A 106 1.23 -1.82 -17.62
C THR A 106 2.03 -3.12 -17.57
N ILE A 107 2.31 -3.57 -16.34
CA ILE A 107 3.03 -4.80 -16.04
C ILE A 107 2.01 -5.83 -15.55
N PRO A 108 1.87 -7.00 -16.18
CA PRO A 108 0.82 -7.96 -15.85
C PRO A 108 1.19 -8.82 -14.65
N SER A 109 0.20 -9.56 -14.14
CA SER A 109 0.32 -10.38 -12.94
C SER A 109 1.34 -11.53 -13.06
N THR A 110 1.61 -11.98 -14.29
CA THR A 110 2.53 -13.08 -14.60
C THR A 110 4.00 -12.73 -14.46
N VAL A 111 4.35 -11.44 -14.49
CA VAL A 111 5.74 -11.01 -14.33
C VAL A 111 6.15 -11.21 -12.88
N ASN A 112 7.14 -12.07 -12.64
CA ASN A 112 7.65 -12.39 -11.32
C ASN A 112 8.95 -11.65 -11.00
N TYR A 113 9.69 -11.19 -12.00
CA TYR A 113 11.01 -10.58 -11.82
C TYR A 113 11.23 -9.37 -12.74
N ILE A 114 11.68 -8.25 -12.18
CA ILE A 114 12.39 -7.20 -12.92
C ILE A 114 13.86 -7.32 -12.57
N TYR A 115 14.68 -7.50 -13.59
CA TYR A 115 16.12 -7.63 -13.42
C TYR A 115 16.82 -6.28 -13.49
N THR A 116 18.05 -6.26 -12.99
CA THR A 116 18.99 -5.17 -13.21
C THR A 116 19.91 -5.60 -14.34
N SER A 117 20.66 -4.66 -14.89
CA SER A 117 21.71 -4.94 -15.88
C SER A 117 22.80 -5.92 -15.39
N THR A 118 22.81 -6.29 -14.10
CA THR A 118 23.87 -7.09 -13.47
C THR A 118 23.51 -8.55 -13.22
N SER A 119 22.27 -8.99 -13.45
CA SER A 119 21.79 -10.29 -12.93
C SER A 119 21.83 -11.46 -13.91
N GLN A 120 22.33 -11.29 -15.14
CA GLN A 120 22.49 -12.40 -16.08
C GLN A 120 23.97 -12.76 -16.27
N GLU A 121 24.88 -11.78 -16.32
CA GLU A 121 26.31 -11.99 -16.17
C GLU A 121 26.96 -10.72 -15.63
N LYS A 122 28.13 -10.89 -15.02
CA LYS A 122 28.88 -9.96 -14.16
C LYS A 122 29.36 -8.67 -14.86
N THR A 123 28.45 -7.87 -15.41
CA THR A 123 28.74 -6.53 -15.96
C THR A 123 27.90 -5.50 -15.22
N VAL A 124 28.59 -4.52 -14.62
CA VAL A 124 27.99 -3.48 -13.78
C VAL A 124 27.58 -2.32 -14.67
N TYR A 125 26.34 -2.29 -15.17
CA TYR A 125 25.75 -1.00 -15.49
C TYR A 125 25.02 -0.50 -14.24
N SER A 126 25.24 0.76 -13.86
CA SER A 126 24.59 1.38 -12.69
C SER A 126 23.13 1.77 -12.96
N SER A 127 22.67 1.58 -14.19
CA SER A 127 21.33 1.87 -14.70
C SER A 127 20.32 0.75 -14.44
N GLY A 128 19.08 1.14 -14.16
CA GLY A 128 17.91 0.27 -14.12
C GLY A 128 17.19 0.16 -15.47
N PRO A 129 16.11 -0.62 -15.55
CA PRO A 129 15.32 -0.81 -16.78
C PRO A 129 14.67 0.46 -17.31
N PHE A 130 14.52 1.50 -16.49
CA PHE A 130 13.84 2.74 -16.85
C PHE A 130 14.79 3.92 -17.07
N THR A 131 16.10 3.71 -17.17
CA THR A 131 17.04 4.80 -17.40
C THR A 131 16.68 5.58 -18.67
N GLY A 132 16.51 6.90 -18.55
CA GLY A 132 16.17 7.75 -19.70
C GLY A 132 14.69 7.75 -20.11
N CYS A 133 13.81 7.07 -19.36
CA CYS A 133 12.35 7.16 -19.51
C CYS A 133 11.79 8.50 -19.00
N LYS A 134 12.16 9.61 -19.64
CA LYS A 134 11.90 10.97 -19.13
C LYS A 134 10.42 11.35 -19.04
N ASN A 135 9.56 10.76 -19.88
CA ASN A 135 8.14 11.05 -19.91
C ASN A 135 7.28 10.00 -19.20
N LEU A 136 7.88 8.97 -18.60
CA LEU A 136 7.11 7.93 -17.90
C LEU A 136 6.43 8.61 -16.72
N ARG A 137 5.10 8.54 -16.67
CA ARG A 137 4.25 9.16 -15.65
C ARG A 137 3.40 8.17 -14.90
N THR A 138 3.07 7.04 -15.52
CA THR A 138 2.20 6.03 -14.90
C THR A 138 2.74 4.63 -15.09
N ILE A 139 2.83 3.86 -14.00
CA ILE A 139 3.04 2.41 -14.07
C ILE A 139 1.85 1.71 -13.40
N ASN A 140 1.11 0.92 -14.16
CA ASN A 140 0.10 0.00 -13.64
C ASN A 140 0.77 -1.34 -13.38
N ASN A 141 1.25 -1.56 -12.16
CA ASN A 141 1.95 -2.77 -11.80
C ASN A 141 0.98 -3.80 -11.21
N LEU A 142 0.46 -4.70 -12.04
CA LEU A 142 -0.43 -5.78 -11.64
C LEU A 142 0.34 -7.01 -11.10
N ALA A 143 1.67 -7.02 -11.18
CA ALA A 143 2.50 -8.06 -10.60
C ALA A 143 2.53 -7.92 -9.07
N MET A 144 1.77 -8.76 -8.37
CA MET A 144 1.87 -8.92 -6.92
C MET A 144 2.71 -10.15 -6.57
N LYS A 145 3.89 -9.97 -5.94
CA LYS A 145 4.43 -10.97 -4.99
C LYS A 145 5.26 -10.35 -3.86
N ALA A 146 5.03 -10.88 -2.66
CA ALA A 146 5.65 -10.59 -1.37
C ALA A 146 7.16 -10.93 -1.26
N GLN A 147 7.85 -11.17 -2.37
CA GLN A 147 9.24 -11.58 -2.37
C GLN A 147 10.10 -10.38 -2.78
N GLY A 148 10.75 -9.77 -1.80
CA GLY A 148 11.48 -8.49 -1.85
C GLY A 148 12.70 -8.45 -2.78
N PHE A 149 12.56 -8.88 -4.02
CA PHE A 149 13.61 -8.93 -5.05
C PHE A 149 13.39 -7.94 -6.20
N TRP A 150 12.29 -7.18 -6.21
CA TRP A 150 11.98 -6.20 -7.28
C TRP A 150 12.73 -4.88 -7.15
N ASN A 151 13.37 -4.64 -6.02
CA ASN A 151 13.66 -3.27 -5.59
C ASN A 151 15.10 -2.99 -5.25
N SER A 152 15.92 -4.03 -5.22
CA SER A 152 17.34 -3.87 -5.12
C SER A 152 18.00 -4.94 -5.96
N ASP A 153 19.05 -4.55 -6.66
CA ASP A 153 19.98 -5.54 -7.13
C ASP A 153 20.63 -6.29 -5.95
N ALA A 154 21.48 -7.27 -6.23
CA ALA A 154 22.24 -8.00 -5.21
C ALA A 154 23.10 -7.11 -4.28
N LYS A 155 23.19 -5.79 -4.54
CA LYS A 155 23.92 -4.78 -3.78
C LYS A 155 23.01 -3.74 -3.11
N GLY A 156 21.69 -3.93 -3.08
CA GLY A 156 20.78 -3.00 -2.41
C GLY A 156 20.29 -1.82 -3.27
N ARG A 157 20.66 -1.74 -4.56
CA ARG A 157 20.41 -0.54 -5.39
C ARG A 157 19.00 -0.50 -5.99
N ASN A 158 18.24 0.59 -5.74
CA ASN A 158 16.88 0.80 -6.28
C ASN A 158 16.76 0.57 -7.79
N LEU A 159 15.91 -0.38 -8.21
CA LEU A 159 15.67 -0.74 -9.61
C LEU A 159 14.91 0.34 -10.40
N PHE A 160 14.17 1.19 -9.70
CA PHE A 160 13.38 2.29 -10.25
C PHE A 160 14.04 3.65 -10.00
N ARG A 161 15.34 3.68 -9.67
CA ARG A 161 16.05 4.94 -9.34
C ARG A 161 15.97 5.99 -10.45
N ASP A 162 15.80 5.51 -11.69
CA ASP A 162 15.84 6.36 -12.88
C ASP A 162 14.46 6.79 -13.36
N ILE A 163 13.39 6.40 -12.65
CA ILE A 163 12.05 6.92 -12.89
C ILE A 163 12.01 8.39 -12.46
N ALA A 164 11.37 9.23 -13.26
CA ALA A 164 11.17 10.64 -12.95
C ALA A 164 10.45 10.84 -11.60
N THR A 165 10.68 11.99 -10.96
CA THR A 165 9.88 12.35 -9.78
C THR A 165 8.42 12.58 -10.16
N GLY A 166 7.48 12.14 -9.31
CA GLY A 166 6.04 12.32 -9.54
C GLY A 166 5.37 11.26 -10.42
N VAL A 167 6.06 10.15 -10.73
CA VAL A 167 5.43 9.01 -11.40
C VAL A 167 4.43 8.32 -10.47
N THR A 168 3.21 8.15 -10.98
CA THR A 168 2.18 7.39 -10.29
C THR A 168 2.38 5.91 -10.53
N ILE A 169 2.56 5.14 -9.47
CA ILE A 169 2.58 3.67 -9.56
C ILE A 169 1.30 3.16 -8.94
N ASN A 170 0.46 2.52 -9.76
CA ASN A 170 -0.76 1.87 -9.33
C ASN A 170 -0.46 0.39 -9.05
N THR A 171 -0.92 -0.11 -7.92
CA THR A 171 -0.77 -1.52 -7.51
C THR A 171 -2.15 -2.11 -7.19
N PRO A 172 -2.38 -3.43 -7.37
CA PRO A 172 -3.64 -4.04 -7.03
C PRO A 172 -4.00 -3.86 -5.56
N LYS A 173 -5.30 -3.93 -5.26
CA LYS A 173 -5.81 -3.90 -3.90
C LYS A 173 -5.17 -4.99 -3.04
N GLY A 174 -4.79 -4.62 -1.81
CA GLY A 174 -4.11 -5.54 -0.89
C GLY A 174 -2.63 -5.76 -1.21
N SER A 175 -2.08 -5.01 -2.18
CA SER A 175 -0.63 -4.94 -2.38
C SER A 175 0.02 -4.43 -1.10
N ASP A 176 0.98 -5.20 -0.62
CA ASP A 176 1.76 -4.82 0.54
C ASP A 176 2.53 -3.52 0.27
N TYR A 177 2.55 -2.61 1.25
CA TYR A 177 3.63 -1.62 1.31
C TYR A 177 4.92 -2.42 1.44
N THR A 178 5.62 -2.51 0.33
CA THR A 178 6.88 -3.22 0.21
C THR A 178 8.01 -2.26 0.56
N ALA A 179 9.16 -2.79 0.96
CA ALA A 179 10.34 -1.99 1.31
C ALA A 179 10.85 -1.05 0.19
N TRP A 180 10.25 -1.06 -1.00
CA TRP A 180 10.60 -0.19 -2.11
C TRP A 180 9.70 1.02 -2.29
N ALA A 181 8.48 0.94 -1.78
CA ALA A 181 7.54 2.06 -1.71
C ALA A 181 8.13 3.26 -0.94
N LYS A 182 9.12 3.03 -0.07
CA LYS A 182 9.88 4.10 0.61
C LYS A 182 10.69 4.99 -0.35
N TYR A 183 11.05 4.47 -1.53
CA TYR A 183 11.92 5.16 -2.48
C TYR A 183 11.17 5.88 -3.61
N VAL A 184 9.84 5.78 -3.66
CA VAL A 184 9.03 6.40 -4.71
C VAL A 184 8.02 7.37 -4.10
N ASN A 185 7.79 8.47 -4.82
CA ASN A 185 6.67 9.38 -4.56
C ASN A 185 5.59 9.11 -5.63
N GLY A 186 4.32 9.26 -5.28
CA GLY A 186 3.17 9.01 -6.16
C GLY A 186 2.69 7.56 -6.17
N LEU A 187 3.24 6.66 -5.35
CA LEU A 187 2.72 5.29 -5.24
C LEU A 187 1.35 5.33 -4.59
N LYS A 188 0.33 4.79 -5.27
CA LYS A 188 -1.01 4.66 -4.70
C LYS A 188 -1.09 3.45 -3.77
N LEU A 189 -1.51 3.71 -2.54
CA LEU A 189 -1.79 2.73 -1.50
C LEU A 189 -3.29 2.72 -1.22
N HIS A 190 -3.82 1.56 -0.84
CA HIS A 190 -5.24 1.39 -0.52
C HIS A 190 -5.42 0.93 0.92
N VAL A 191 -6.23 1.66 1.68
CA VAL A 191 -6.64 1.32 3.04
C VAL A 191 -8.14 1.06 3.03
N THR A 192 -8.54 -0.18 3.30
CA THR A 192 -9.96 -0.55 3.32
C THR A 192 -10.56 -0.28 4.70
N THR A 193 -11.59 0.56 4.76
CA THR A 193 -12.39 0.76 5.97
C THR A 193 -13.27 -0.45 6.26
N LYS A 194 -13.59 -0.64 7.53
CA LYS A 194 -14.48 -1.71 7.99
C LYS A 194 -15.94 -1.25 7.95
N ALA A 195 -16.85 -2.09 8.43
CA ALA A 195 -18.27 -1.74 8.54
C ALA A 195 -18.50 -0.45 9.37
N THR A 196 -17.60 -0.16 10.30
CA THR A 196 -17.61 1.05 11.12
C THR A 196 -17.28 2.33 10.34
N GLY A 197 -16.73 2.24 9.12
CA GLY A 197 -16.19 3.38 8.37
C GLY A 197 -14.79 3.80 8.80
N TRP A 198 -14.10 2.98 9.59
CA TRP A 198 -12.76 3.29 10.09
C TRP A 198 -11.75 2.22 9.69
N ALA A 199 -10.48 2.64 9.59
CA ALA A 199 -9.33 1.78 9.40
C ALA A 199 -8.13 2.27 10.23
N SER A 200 -7.26 1.36 10.65
CA SER A 200 -5.96 1.69 11.26
C SER A 200 -4.88 1.71 10.18
N PHE A 201 -3.92 2.64 10.28
CA PHE A 201 -2.84 2.78 9.30
C PHE A 201 -1.55 3.29 9.93
N CYS A 202 -0.41 2.73 9.53
CA CYS A 202 0.91 3.25 9.84
C CYS A 202 1.94 2.74 8.82
N ILE A 203 2.75 3.61 8.23
CA ILE A 203 3.92 3.21 7.42
C ILE A 203 5.09 4.17 7.64
N ASP A 204 6.31 3.76 7.28
CA ASP A 204 7.53 4.58 7.36
C ASP A 204 7.78 5.36 6.07
N LYS A 205 6.78 6.13 5.63
CA LYS A 205 6.85 7.03 4.47
C LYS A 205 5.73 8.06 4.56
N ASP A 206 6.05 9.30 4.22
CA ASP A 206 5.05 10.35 4.13
C ASP A 206 3.98 9.97 3.10
N VAL A 207 2.71 10.15 3.46
CA VAL A 207 1.60 9.93 2.53
C VAL A 207 0.62 11.09 2.54
N LYS A 208 -0.03 11.28 1.40
CA LYS A 208 -1.16 12.19 1.24
C LYS A 208 -2.43 11.37 1.06
N ILE A 209 -3.51 11.79 1.72
CA ILE A 209 -4.85 11.24 1.53
C ILE A 209 -5.44 11.85 0.27
N GLU A 210 -5.79 11.01 -0.72
CA GLU A 210 -6.37 11.45 -2.00
C GLU A 210 -7.90 11.34 -2.02
N THR A 211 -8.46 10.46 -1.19
CA THR A 211 -9.91 10.32 -1.05
C THR A 211 -10.50 11.53 -0.33
N ALA A 212 -11.33 12.32 -1.02
CA ALA A 212 -11.79 13.63 -0.55
C ALA A 212 -12.62 13.63 0.75
N ASP A 213 -13.34 12.54 1.04
CA ASP A 213 -14.15 12.39 2.25
C ASP A 213 -13.44 11.58 3.35
N ALA A 214 -12.17 11.25 3.15
CA ALA A 214 -11.37 10.56 4.15
C ALA A 214 -10.61 11.55 5.04
N VAL A 215 -10.65 11.30 6.34
CA VAL A 215 -9.99 12.14 7.35
C VAL A 215 -9.19 11.28 8.30
N ALA A 216 -7.92 11.62 8.52
CA ALA A 216 -7.06 10.94 9.48
C ALA A 216 -7.16 11.58 10.87
N TYR A 217 -7.09 10.74 11.88
CA TYR A 217 -7.09 11.13 13.28
C TYR A 217 -5.98 10.39 14.02
N PHE A 218 -5.44 11.06 15.02
CA PHE A 218 -4.61 10.43 16.04
C PHE A 218 -5.27 10.59 17.41
N ILE A 219 -4.74 9.94 18.44
CA ILE A 219 -5.31 10.03 19.79
C ILE A 219 -4.37 10.86 20.65
N LYS A 220 -4.91 11.86 21.33
CA LYS A 220 -4.15 12.68 22.29
C LYS A 220 -4.89 12.76 23.62
N LYS A 221 -4.13 12.74 24.71
CA LYS A 221 -4.64 13.04 26.05
C LYS A 221 -4.79 14.54 26.19
N ASN A 222 -6.01 15.00 26.45
CA ASN A 222 -6.30 16.35 26.90
C ASN A 222 -6.39 16.35 28.44
N SER A 223 -6.60 17.53 29.04
CA SER A 223 -6.52 17.72 30.51
C SER A 223 -7.38 16.77 31.35
N ILE A 224 -8.39 16.12 30.78
CA ILE A 224 -9.39 15.33 31.50
C ILE A 224 -9.74 13.99 30.82
N LYS A 225 -9.40 13.80 29.53
CA LYS A 225 -9.76 12.60 28.75
C LYS A 225 -8.91 12.45 27.50
N SER A 226 -8.86 11.23 26.97
CA SER A 226 -8.30 10.99 25.64
C SER A 226 -9.35 11.16 24.55
N SER A 227 -8.96 11.74 23.42
CA SER A 227 -9.87 11.97 22.31
C SER A 227 -9.17 11.87 20.95
N PHE A 228 -9.96 11.63 19.91
CA PHE A 228 -9.51 11.77 18.54
C PHE A 228 -9.21 13.22 18.22
N THR A 229 -8.01 13.47 17.74
CA THR A 229 -7.56 14.76 17.23
C THR A 229 -7.39 14.61 15.72
N GLU A 230 -8.05 15.48 14.96
CA GLU A 230 -7.93 15.49 13.50
C GLU A 230 -6.50 15.84 13.08
N LEU A 231 -6.00 15.13 12.07
CA LEU A 231 -4.76 15.45 11.39
C LEU A 231 -5.06 16.35 10.19
N HIS A 232 -4.88 17.66 10.37
CA HIS A 232 -5.16 18.64 9.32
C HIS A 232 -4.13 18.59 8.18
N GLY A 233 -4.55 18.94 6.96
CA GLY A 233 -3.66 19.06 5.80
C GLY A 233 -3.57 17.82 4.91
N ASN A 234 -4.37 16.78 5.17
CA ASN A 234 -4.44 15.54 4.38
C ASN A 234 -3.10 14.83 4.19
N ILE A 235 -2.14 15.08 5.08
CA ILE A 235 -0.81 14.53 5.03
C ILE A 235 -0.58 13.75 6.33
N ILE A 236 -0.09 12.52 6.21
CA ILE A 236 0.32 11.67 7.32
C ILE A 236 1.85 11.53 7.24
N PRO A 237 2.61 12.13 8.17
CA PRO A 237 4.07 12.01 8.18
C PRO A 237 4.54 10.57 8.38
N ALA A 238 5.72 10.25 7.87
CA ALA A 238 6.36 8.95 8.04
C ALA A 238 6.38 8.50 9.52
N GLY A 239 6.03 7.24 9.75
CA GLY A 239 6.00 6.62 11.08
C GLY A 239 4.81 7.02 11.95
N THR A 240 3.93 7.91 11.47
CA THR A 240 2.77 8.37 12.26
C THR A 240 1.65 7.33 12.23
N ALA A 241 1.35 6.77 13.40
CA ALA A 241 0.20 5.87 13.57
C ALA A 241 -1.10 6.67 13.62
N VAL A 242 -2.04 6.35 12.73
CA VAL A 242 -3.33 7.03 12.62
C VAL A 242 -4.48 6.03 12.48
N ILE A 243 -5.69 6.51 12.75
CA ILE A 243 -6.91 5.91 12.25
C ILE A 243 -7.51 6.82 11.18
N ILE A 244 -8.08 6.24 10.14
CA ILE A 244 -8.66 6.98 9.03
C ILE A 244 -10.15 6.69 8.97
N LYS A 245 -10.96 7.74 8.98
CA LYS A 245 -12.40 7.69 8.77
C LYS A 245 -12.71 7.85 7.30
N GLY A 246 -13.64 7.07 6.77
CA GLY A 246 -14.20 7.22 5.44
C GLY A 246 -15.58 6.56 5.36
N ARG A 247 -16.08 6.32 4.15
CA ARG A 247 -17.30 5.53 3.93
C ARG A 247 -17.11 4.11 4.46
N ALA A 248 -18.16 3.50 5.00
CA ALA A 248 -18.11 2.10 5.46
C ALA A 248 -17.79 1.13 4.32
N ASN A 249 -17.01 0.09 4.62
CA ASN A 249 -16.61 -0.96 3.67
C ASN A 249 -16.06 -0.44 2.33
N SER A 250 -15.32 0.67 2.38
CA SER A 250 -14.84 1.38 1.18
C SER A 250 -13.32 1.55 1.22
N ASP A 251 -12.71 1.73 0.05
CA ASP A 251 -11.27 1.94 -0.06
C ASP A 251 -10.92 3.42 0.01
N ILE A 252 -9.96 3.74 0.87
CA ILE A 252 -9.30 5.03 0.96
C ILE A 252 -8.00 4.94 0.17
N THR A 253 -7.83 5.85 -0.79
CA THR A 253 -6.62 5.93 -1.61
C THR A 253 -5.66 6.96 -0.99
N LEU A 254 -4.42 6.54 -0.79
CA LEU A 254 -3.30 7.36 -0.33
C LEU A 254 -2.23 7.41 -1.42
N SER A 255 -1.42 8.45 -1.46
CA SER A 255 -0.24 8.53 -2.33
C SER A 255 1.02 8.76 -1.50
N THR A 256 2.12 8.05 -1.77
CA THR A 256 3.40 8.35 -1.12
C THR A 256 3.90 9.72 -1.56
N THR A 257 4.55 10.46 -0.67
CA THR A 257 5.08 11.78 -0.97
C THR A 257 6.39 12.02 -0.22
N SER A 258 6.94 13.23 -0.38
CA SER A 258 7.99 13.78 0.45
C SER A 258 7.49 15.11 0.98
N ILE A 259 7.43 15.25 2.30
CA ILE A 259 7.04 16.50 2.95
C ILE A 259 8.32 17.27 3.31
N SER A 260 8.32 18.59 3.13
CA SER A 260 9.38 19.43 3.70
C SER A 260 9.28 19.40 5.23
N PRO A 261 10.39 19.39 6.00
CA PRO A 261 10.34 19.45 7.47
C PRO A 261 9.42 20.54 8.03
N ASP A 262 9.34 21.68 7.35
CA ASP A 262 8.53 22.83 7.76
C ASP A 262 7.02 22.67 7.49
N ALA A 263 6.62 21.67 6.71
CA ALA A 263 5.22 21.36 6.38
C ALA A 263 4.69 20.14 7.16
N ALA A 264 5.48 19.58 8.09
CA ALA A 264 5.06 18.45 8.90
C ALA A 264 3.98 18.86 9.91
N THR A 265 2.87 18.15 9.91
CA THR A 265 1.79 18.30 10.90
C THR A 265 2.29 17.92 12.30
N ASP A 266 2.01 18.72 13.31
CA ASP A 266 2.35 18.38 14.70
C ASP A 266 1.55 17.16 15.19
N THR A 267 2.25 16.03 15.33
CA THR A 267 1.71 14.77 15.86
C THR A 267 2.16 14.53 17.30
N THR A 268 2.69 15.55 17.99
CA THR A 268 3.23 15.42 19.35
C THR A 268 2.15 15.00 20.34
N GLY A 269 2.47 13.98 21.14
CA GLY A 269 1.55 13.41 22.11
C GLY A 269 0.54 12.42 21.52
N ASN A 270 0.79 11.93 20.31
CA ASN A 270 0.03 10.82 19.75
C ASN A 270 0.22 9.56 20.61
N LEU A 271 -0.89 9.02 21.09
CA LEU A 271 -0.94 7.83 21.93
C LEU A 271 -1.02 6.53 21.12
N LEU A 272 -1.31 6.61 19.82
CA LEU A 272 -1.27 5.46 18.94
C LEU A 272 0.18 5.06 18.66
N ALA A 273 0.42 3.76 18.64
CA ALA A 273 1.65 3.17 18.17
C ALA A 273 1.42 2.47 16.83
N GLY A 274 2.46 2.44 16.00
CA GLY A 274 2.45 1.82 14.69
C GLY A 274 3.18 0.49 14.66
N THR A 275 2.86 -0.35 13.68
CA THR A 275 3.65 -1.54 13.37
C THR A 275 3.90 -1.64 11.87
N LEU A 276 5.15 -1.91 11.47
CA LEU A 276 5.57 -2.05 10.07
C LEU A 276 5.68 -3.52 9.64
N GLU A 277 5.72 -4.43 10.61
CA GLU A 277 5.77 -5.88 10.44
C GLU A 277 4.67 -6.52 11.28
N PRO A 278 4.21 -7.75 11.01
CA PRO A 278 3.20 -8.38 11.85
C PRO A 278 3.68 -8.47 13.31
N LYS A 279 2.90 -7.93 14.25
CA LYS A 279 3.26 -7.90 15.67
C LYS A 279 2.39 -8.87 16.47
N LYS A 280 3.03 -9.73 17.26
CA LYS A 280 2.34 -10.68 18.16
C LYS A 280 1.95 -9.97 19.46
N VAL A 281 0.75 -10.24 19.97
CA VAL A 281 0.33 -9.83 21.32
C VAL A 281 1.18 -10.59 22.33
N ASP A 282 1.80 -9.86 23.27
CA ASP A 282 2.57 -10.46 24.36
C ASP A 282 1.68 -11.28 25.32
N ASN A 283 2.33 -12.07 26.18
CA ASN A 283 1.63 -12.98 27.09
C ASN A 283 1.04 -12.27 28.33
N ASN A 284 1.32 -10.97 28.54
CA ASN A 284 1.01 -10.26 29.79
C ASN A 284 -0.07 -9.19 29.66
N GLY A 285 -0.46 -8.78 28.45
CA GLY A 285 -1.65 -7.97 28.25
C GLY A 285 -1.51 -6.87 27.22
N GLN A 286 -1.93 -7.20 26.00
CA GLN A 286 -2.90 -6.42 25.21
C GLN A 286 -2.49 -5.02 24.77
N PHE A 287 -1.96 -4.92 23.54
CA PHE A 287 -2.38 -3.77 22.73
C PHE A 287 -3.85 -3.91 22.33
N TYR A 288 -4.47 -2.78 22.03
CA TYR A 288 -5.85 -2.70 21.61
C TYR A 288 -5.93 -2.26 20.15
N VAL A 289 -6.88 -2.84 19.42
CA VAL A 289 -7.12 -2.52 18.01
C VAL A 289 -8.46 -1.80 17.86
N LEU A 290 -8.59 -1.07 16.76
CA LEU A 290 -9.84 -0.41 16.39
C LEU A 290 -10.96 -1.46 16.26
N SER A 291 -12.07 -1.25 16.98
CA SER A 291 -13.24 -2.15 16.89
C SER A 291 -13.81 -2.21 15.47
N ASN A 292 -14.13 -3.43 15.04
CA ASN A 292 -14.82 -3.70 13.78
C ASN A 292 -16.35 -3.79 13.95
N VAL A 293 -16.86 -3.63 15.18
CA VAL A 293 -18.27 -3.85 15.51
C VAL A 293 -18.99 -2.51 15.66
N ILE A 294 -20.13 -2.38 14.98
CA ILE A 294 -21.06 -1.28 15.24
C ILE A 294 -21.87 -1.67 16.48
N SER A 295 -21.60 -1.05 17.63
CA SER A 295 -22.40 -1.27 18.83
C SER A 295 -23.82 -0.73 18.64
N ALA A 296 -24.84 -1.57 18.83
CA ALA A 296 -26.25 -1.16 18.72
C ALA A 296 -26.54 0.05 19.63
N GLY A 297 -27.09 1.12 19.05
CA GLY A 297 -27.45 2.34 19.77
C GLY A 297 -26.31 3.34 20.04
N LYS A 298 -25.08 3.08 19.56
CA LYS A 298 -23.97 4.05 19.64
C LYS A 298 -23.53 4.48 18.25
N THR A 299 -24.05 5.61 17.78
CA THR A 299 -23.54 6.30 16.59
C THR A 299 -22.28 7.08 16.96
N GLY A 300 -21.12 6.73 16.39
CA GLY A 300 -19.97 7.65 16.31
C GLY A 300 -18.80 7.45 17.27
N PHE A 301 -18.76 6.41 18.11
CA PHE A 301 -17.59 6.10 18.94
C PHE A 301 -16.99 4.74 18.56
N THR A 302 -15.88 4.74 17.83
CA THR A 302 -15.03 3.55 17.70
C THR A 302 -14.22 3.37 18.97
N THR A 303 -14.56 2.36 19.75
CA THR A 303 -13.79 1.95 20.92
C THR A 303 -12.64 1.04 20.51
N PHE A 304 -11.56 1.03 21.29
CA PHE A 304 -10.46 0.10 21.13
C PHE A 304 -10.76 -1.21 21.87
N GLU A 305 -10.58 -2.34 21.19
CA GLU A 305 -10.84 -3.67 21.72
C GLU A 305 -9.53 -4.38 22.08
N PRO A 306 -9.47 -5.07 23.24
CA PRO A 306 -8.30 -5.85 23.60
C PRO A 306 -8.13 -7.01 22.63
N VAL A 307 -6.89 -7.27 22.23
CA VAL A 307 -6.57 -8.43 21.40
C VAL A 307 -6.14 -9.59 22.29
N SER A 308 -6.71 -10.78 22.11
CA SER A 308 -6.35 -11.98 22.87
C SER A 308 -4.86 -12.32 22.74
N ALA A 309 -4.24 -12.77 23.84
CA ALA A 309 -2.85 -13.23 23.84
C ALA A 309 -2.61 -14.30 22.76
N GLY A 310 -1.47 -14.24 22.08
CA GLY A 310 -1.14 -15.15 20.98
C GLY A 310 -1.70 -14.75 19.60
N THR A 311 -2.57 -13.74 19.52
CA THR A 311 -3.05 -13.18 18.25
C THR A 311 -2.01 -12.23 17.63
N TYR A 312 -2.11 -11.97 16.33
CA TYR A 312 -1.27 -11.02 15.60
C TYR A 312 -2.07 -9.81 15.15
N ILE A 313 -1.49 -8.62 15.24
CA ILE A 313 -1.88 -7.48 14.42
C ILE A 313 -1.11 -7.55 13.10
N GLY A 314 -1.79 -7.23 12.00
CA GLY A 314 -1.17 -7.19 10.68
C GLY A 314 -0.13 -6.08 10.60
N LYS A 315 0.78 -6.20 9.65
CA LYS A 315 1.71 -5.10 9.33
C LYS A 315 0.99 -3.84 8.86
N ASN A 316 1.67 -2.71 8.98
CA ASN A 316 1.22 -1.39 8.57
C ASN A 316 -0.05 -0.90 9.27
N GLN A 317 -0.27 -1.33 10.52
CA GLN A 317 -1.45 -1.02 11.32
C GLN A 317 -1.09 -0.16 12.53
N ALA A 318 -2.03 0.69 12.92
CA ALA A 318 -1.99 1.42 14.18
C ALA A 318 -2.70 0.61 15.28
N TYR A 319 -2.18 0.68 16.50
CA TYR A 319 -2.76 0.10 17.70
C TYR A 319 -2.57 1.04 18.88
N LEU A 320 -3.30 0.77 19.96
CA LEU A 320 -3.15 1.50 21.21
C LEU A 320 -2.40 0.63 22.21
N PRO A 321 -1.25 1.09 22.75
CA PRO A 321 -0.49 0.32 23.74
C PRO A 321 -1.27 0.10 25.04
N SER A 322 -0.93 -0.98 25.74
CA SER A 322 -1.61 -1.45 26.96
C SER A 322 -1.57 -0.43 28.11
N GLU A 323 -0.41 0.21 28.25
CA GLU A 323 -0.03 1.17 29.27
C GLU A 323 -0.87 2.46 29.14
N ILE A 324 -1.17 2.86 27.90
CA ILE A 324 -2.01 4.02 27.63
C ILE A 324 -3.45 3.77 28.09
N ILE A 325 -3.95 2.56 27.87
CA ILE A 325 -5.32 2.19 28.23
C ILE A 325 -5.53 2.06 29.75
N ALA A 326 -4.48 1.73 30.52
CA ALA A 326 -4.56 1.77 31.98
C ALA A 326 -4.87 3.18 32.50
N GLU A 327 -4.29 4.20 31.87
CA GLU A 327 -4.48 5.61 32.24
C GLU A 327 -5.71 6.26 31.57
N ASN A 328 -6.29 5.64 30.55
CA ASN A 328 -7.38 6.19 29.73
C ASN A 328 -8.49 5.14 29.53
N ALA A 329 -9.13 4.74 30.63
CA ALA A 329 -10.12 3.66 30.64
C ALA A 329 -11.35 3.93 29.75
N ASP A 330 -11.59 5.18 29.38
CA ASP A 330 -12.64 5.66 28.49
C ASP A 330 -12.47 5.20 27.02
N LEU A 331 -11.26 4.81 26.62
CA LEU A 331 -10.97 4.33 25.27
C LEU A 331 -11.32 2.84 25.05
N LYS A 332 -11.62 2.07 26.11
CA LYS A 332 -11.92 0.62 26.04
C LYS A 332 -13.33 0.31 25.54
N HIS A 333 -13.45 -0.69 24.66
CA HIS A 333 -14.71 -1.44 24.50
C HIS A 333 -14.83 -2.41 25.67
N LYS A 334 -15.74 -2.16 26.62
CA LYS A 334 -16.22 -3.24 27.48
C LYS A 334 -17.16 -4.11 26.63
N ALA A 335 -16.63 -5.19 26.05
CA ALA A 335 -17.45 -6.37 25.78
C ALA A 335 -17.88 -6.93 27.14
N LYS A 336 -18.85 -6.28 27.78
CA LYS A 336 -19.53 -6.86 28.92
C LYS A 336 -20.35 -7.98 28.32
N THR A 337 -19.85 -9.21 28.37
CA THR A 337 -20.76 -10.36 28.46
C THR A 337 -21.75 -9.97 29.54
N THR A 338 -23.03 -9.95 29.20
CA THR A 338 -24.10 -9.74 30.15
C THR A 338 -24.08 -10.88 31.16
N THR A 339 -23.18 -10.83 32.13
CA THR A 339 -23.53 -11.16 33.49
C THR A 339 -24.04 -9.85 34.08
N GLY A 340 -25.37 -9.76 34.13
CA GLY A 340 -26.08 -8.64 34.71
C GLY A 340 -25.66 -8.45 36.16
N ILE A 341 -24.67 -7.61 36.38
CA ILE A 341 -24.50 -6.80 37.59
C ILE A 341 -24.02 -5.44 37.11
N SER A 342 -24.98 -4.62 36.71
CA SER A 342 -25.41 -3.50 37.52
C SER A 342 -26.76 -3.08 36.95
N ILE A 343 -27.81 -3.72 37.46
CA ILE A 343 -28.98 -2.94 37.86
C ILE A 343 -28.40 -1.69 38.53
N ALA A 344 -28.73 -0.51 38.02
CA ALA A 344 -28.67 0.65 38.89
C ALA A 344 -29.62 0.31 40.04
N THR A 345 -29.09 -0.15 41.16
CA THR A 345 -29.74 0.15 42.42
C THR A 345 -29.73 1.66 42.44
N ALA A 346 -30.86 2.26 42.08
CA ALA A 346 -31.26 3.46 42.78
C ALA A 346 -31.03 3.15 44.25
N GLU A 347 -30.27 3.97 44.96
CA GLU A 347 -30.28 3.92 46.41
C GLU A 347 -31.73 4.12 46.86
N THR A 348 -32.47 3.03 47.03
CA THR A 348 -33.77 3.04 47.68
C THR A 348 -33.54 2.95 49.18
N THR A 349 -32.82 3.93 49.71
CA THR A 349 -32.86 4.31 51.12
C THR A 349 -32.89 5.83 51.27
N ASP A 350 -33.36 6.59 50.27
CA ASP A 350 -33.85 7.95 50.56
C ASP A 350 -35.26 7.87 51.15
N THR A 351 -35.34 7.86 52.47
CA THR A 351 -36.59 8.03 53.23
C THR A 351 -36.99 9.51 53.36
N GLY A 352 -36.23 10.43 52.77
CA GLY A 352 -36.49 11.86 52.79
C GLY A 352 -37.77 12.26 52.07
N TYR A 353 -38.44 13.28 52.60
CA TYR A 353 -39.61 13.90 52.00
C TYR A 353 -39.17 15.20 51.34
N THR A 354 -39.74 15.56 50.19
CA THR A 354 -39.45 16.85 49.55
C THR A 354 -40.76 17.60 49.36
N ASP A 355 -40.81 18.90 49.70
CA ASP A 355 -41.97 19.71 49.36
C ASP A 355 -42.04 19.99 47.83
N LEU A 356 -43.14 20.60 47.37
CA LEU A 356 -43.32 20.92 45.95
C LEU A 356 -42.38 22.03 45.42
N SER A 357 -41.61 22.67 46.31
CA SER A 357 -40.56 23.64 45.96
C SER A 357 -39.16 23.02 45.88
N GLY A 358 -39.03 21.71 46.11
CA GLY A 358 -37.77 20.98 46.00
C GLY A 358 -36.91 20.99 47.27
N ARG A 359 -37.44 21.47 48.41
CA ARG A 359 -36.71 21.44 49.69
C ARG A 359 -36.94 20.12 50.42
N ARG A 360 -35.83 19.49 50.87
CA ARG A 360 -35.85 18.26 51.68
C ARG A 360 -36.32 18.54 53.12
N THR A 361 -37.20 17.70 53.64
CA THR A 361 -37.67 17.68 55.03
C THR A 361 -37.66 16.25 55.58
N LYS A 362 -37.40 16.11 56.88
CA LYS A 362 -37.35 14.82 57.58
C LYS A 362 -38.71 14.40 58.17
N HIS A 363 -39.62 15.36 58.38
CA HIS A 363 -40.96 15.12 58.93
C HIS A 363 -41.99 15.96 58.15
N PRO A 364 -42.84 15.34 57.31
CA PRO A 364 -43.90 16.06 56.61
C PRO A 364 -45.01 16.42 57.59
N ASN A 365 -45.47 17.68 57.57
CA ASN A 365 -46.70 18.09 58.26
C ASN A 365 -47.91 17.84 57.35
N LYS A 366 -49.08 18.44 57.65
CA LYS A 366 -50.25 18.36 56.77
C LYS A 366 -49.95 19.01 55.42
N GLY A 367 -50.07 18.26 54.32
CA GLY A 367 -49.80 18.78 52.97
C GLY A 367 -49.33 17.73 51.96
N ILE A 368 -49.01 18.18 50.75
CA ILE A 368 -48.53 17.33 49.65
C ILE A 368 -47.00 17.34 49.62
N TYR A 369 -46.40 16.15 49.68
CA TYR A 369 -44.95 15.95 49.60
C TYR A 369 -44.60 14.93 48.52
N ILE A 370 -43.41 15.03 47.96
CA ILE A 370 -42.82 14.04 47.06
C ILE A 370 -42.05 13.04 47.91
N GLN A 371 -42.45 11.77 47.86
CA GLN A 371 -41.75 10.66 48.51
C GLN A 371 -41.56 9.55 47.48
N LYS A 372 -40.32 9.09 47.27
CA LYS A 372 -39.98 8.07 46.25
C LYS A 372 -40.50 8.43 44.85
N GLY A 373 -40.42 9.71 44.47
CA GLY A 373 -40.87 10.22 43.18
C GLY A 373 -42.39 10.31 42.98
N LYS A 374 -43.21 10.04 44.01
CA LYS A 374 -44.68 10.16 43.95
C LYS A 374 -45.18 11.25 44.90
N LYS A 375 -46.17 12.03 44.45
CA LYS A 375 -46.91 12.97 45.30
C LYS A 375 -47.75 12.17 46.30
N LYS A 376 -47.58 12.42 47.59
CA LYS A 376 -48.36 11.87 48.69
C LYS A 376 -48.92 13.00 49.54
N PHE A 377 -50.19 12.87 49.92
CA PHE A 377 -50.83 13.79 50.85
C PHE A 377 -50.75 13.22 52.27
N TYR A 378 -50.22 14.01 53.20
CA TYR A 378 -50.14 13.71 54.62
C TYR A 378 -51.20 14.54 55.34
N LYS A 379 -52.02 13.89 56.18
CA LYS A 379 -53.24 14.45 56.79
C LYS A 379 -53.02 14.99 58.19
#